data_AF-V8ALT2-F1
#
_entry.id   AF-V8ALT2-F1
#
_cell.length_a   1.000
_cell.length_b   1.000
_cell.length_c   1.000
_cell.angle_alpha   90.00
_cell.angle_beta   90.00
_cell.angle_gamma   90.00
#
_symmetry.space_group_name_H-M   'P 1'
#
loop_
_entity.id
_entity.type
_entity.pdbx_description
1 polymer ?
#
loop_
_entity_poly.entity_id
_entity_poly.type
_entity_poly.pdbx_seq_one_letter_code
_entity_poly.pdbx_strand_id
1 'polypeptide(L)'
;MFDFIKKNIWLMLGSFILPAGLLAIAFAFLGIYWGSDTSILAGDAYHQYVAIHTLYRDILHNSNLGFLYTFTNGLGLNLYAFSAYYMGSFFMPLTYFFNVHTMPDALYLITLLKFGSIGLSSFVALKNMNNRFIER
;
A
#
# COMPACT_ATOMS: atom_id res chain seq x y z
N MET A 1 13.81 -12.96 19.02
CA MET A 1 12.90 -12.59 17.90
C MET A 1 12.05 -13.77 17.46
N PHE A 2 12.63 -14.90 17.05
CA PHE A 2 11.86 -16.07 16.59
C PHE A 2 10.89 -16.62 17.64
N ASP A 3 11.29 -16.72 18.91
CA ASP A 3 10.41 -17.22 19.97
C ASP A 3 9.23 -16.27 20.25
N PHE A 4 9.47 -14.95 20.14
CA PHE A 4 8.41 -13.94 20.23
C PHE A 4 7.37 -14.14 19.13
N ILE A 5 7.81 -14.33 17.89
CA ILE A 5 6.91 -14.55 16.75
C ILE A 5 6.13 -15.85 16.95
N LYS A 6 6.80 -16.97 17.24
CA LYS A 6 6.13 -18.27 17.44
C LYS A 6 5.07 -18.21 18.54
N LYS A 7 5.35 -17.53 19.66
CA LYS A 7 4.43 -17.39 20.79
C LYS A 7 3.22 -16.52 20.48
N ASN A 8 3.36 -15.51 19.63
CA ASN A 8 2.33 -14.50 19.38
C ASN A 8 1.74 -14.55 17.96
N ILE A 9 2.08 -15.56 17.15
CA ILE A 9 1.74 -15.59 15.71
C ILE A 9 0.25 -15.41 15.44
N TRP A 10 -0.62 -16.05 16.22
CA TRP A 10 -2.07 -15.92 16.08
C TRP A 10 -2.58 -14.52 16.40
N LEU A 11 -2.00 -13.89 17.43
CA LEU A 11 -2.34 -12.51 17.80
C LEU A 11 -1.80 -11.51 16.78
N MET A 12 -0.63 -11.77 16.20
CA MET A 12 -0.05 -10.97 15.11
C MET A 12 -0.88 -11.09 13.83
N LEU A 13 -1.33 -12.30 13.48
CA LEU A 13 -2.23 -12.51 12.36
C LEU A 13 -3.58 -11.82 12.61
N GLY A 14 -4.14 -11.98 13.82
CA GLY A 14 -5.38 -11.31 14.21
C GLY A 14 -5.28 -9.79 14.15
N SER A 15 -4.18 -9.20 14.63
CA SER A 15 -3.97 -7.75 14.60
C SER A 15 -3.77 -7.18 13.20
N PHE A 16 -3.35 -8.01 12.24
CA PHE A 16 -3.32 -7.65 10.82
C PHE A 16 -4.70 -7.83 10.16
N ILE A 17 -5.32 -9.00 10.33
CA ILE A 17 -6.55 -9.38 9.64
C ILE A 17 -7.74 -8.54 10.11
N LEU A 18 -7.83 -8.22 11.40
CA LEU A 18 -8.95 -7.47 11.94
C LEU A 18 -9.13 -6.08 11.31
N PRO A 19 -8.12 -5.18 11.31
CA PRO A 19 -8.29 -3.87 10.68
C PRO A 19 -8.43 -3.95 9.16
N ALA A 20 -7.69 -4.83 8.48
CA ALA A 20 -7.83 -5.02 7.04
C ALA A 20 -9.22 -5.55 6.66
N GLY A 21 -9.72 -6.54 7.40
CA GLY A 21 -11.03 -7.16 7.19
C GLY A 21 -12.19 -6.20 7.48
N LEU A 22 -12.13 -5.45 8.59
CA LEU A 22 -13.13 -4.42 8.89
C LEU A 22 -13.20 -3.36 7.79
N LEU A 23 -12.05 -2.91 7.29
CA LEU A 23 -12.01 -1.95 6.19
C LEU A 23 -12.56 -2.55 4.89
N ALA A 24 -12.20 -3.79 4.56
CA ALA A 24 -12.74 -4.48 3.39
C ALA A 24 -14.26 -4.64 3.47
N ILE A 25 -14.80 -4.99 4.64
CA ILE A 25 -16.25 -5.08 4.87
C ILE A 25 -16.91 -3.70 4.72
N ALA A 26 -16.32 -2.65 5.29
CA ALA A 26 -16.82 -1.28 5.16
C ALA A 26 -16.84 -0.83 3.68
N PHE A 27 -15.78 -1.12 2.93
CA PHE A 27 -15.73 -0.86 1.50
C PHE A 27 -16.76 -1.67 0.71
N ALA A 28 -16.98 -2.94 1.06
CA ALA A 28 -18.00 -3.76 0.41
C ALA A 28 -19.41 -3.17 0.57
N PHE A 29 -19.74 -2.61 1.74
CA PHE A 29 -21.02 -1.89 1.94
C PHE A 29 -21.14 -0.61 1.07
N LEU A 30 -20.03 -0.05 0.63
CA LEU A 30 -19.97 1.08 -0.30
C LEU A 30 -19.88 0.64 -1.77
N GLY A 31 -19.99 -0.67 -2.05
CA GLY A 31 -19.85 -1.23 -3.40
C GLY A 31 -18.40 -1.29 -3.90
N ILE A 32 -17.42 -1.06 -3.03
CA ILE A 32 -16.00 -1.05 -3.38
C ILE A 32 -15.38 -2.39 -3.00
N TYR A 33 -14.94 -3.16 -3.98
CA TYR A 33 -14.26 -4.43 -3.81
C TYR A 33 -13.38 -4.71 -5.03
N TRP A 34 -12.69 -5.84 -5.02
CA TRP A 34 -11.83 -6.20 -6.14
C TRP A 34 -12.62 -6.35 -7.44
N GLY A 35 -12.29 -5.55 -8.45
CA GLY A 35 -12.95 -5.55 -9.75
C GLY A 35 -14.34 -4.90 -9.77
N SER A 36 -14.72 -4.11 -8.76
CA SER A 36 -15.96 -3.33 -8.78
C SER A 36 -15.84 -2.09 -9.66
N ASP A 37 -16.98 -1.61 -10.20
CA ASP A 37 -17.03 -0.37 -10.99
C ASP A 37 -16.68 0.87 -10.16
N THR A 38 -16.95 0.83 -8.87
CA THR A 38 -16.62 1.88 -7.90
C THR A 38 -15.28 1.60 -7.23
N SER A 39 -14.36 2.57 -7.29
CA SER A 39 -13.02 2.45 -6.69
C SER A 39 -12.88 3.28 -5.41
N ILE A 40 -11.86 2.99 -4.61
CA ILE A 40 -11.47 3.84 -3.46
C ILE A 40 -10.96 5.24 -3.88
N LEU A 41 -10.62 5.41 -5.17
CA LEU A 41 -10.10 6.65 -5.70
C LEU A 41 -11.28 7.52 -6.13
N ALA A 42 -11.44 8.68 -5.48
CA ALA A 42 -12.49 9.64 -5.78
C ALA A 42 -11.93 10.90 -6.45
N GLY A 43 -12.65 11.44 -7.43
CA GLY A 43 -12.30 12.68 -8.13
C GLY A 43 -10.91 12.63 -8.77
N ASP A 44 -10.09 13.64 -8.50
CA ASP A 44 -8.74 13.79 -9.07
C ASP A 44 -7.80 12.63 -8.70
N ALA A 45 -8.02 11.99 -7.55
CA ALA A 45 -7.18 10.88 -7.12
C ALA A 45 -7.22 9.73 -8.13
N TYR A 46 -8.35 9.49 -8.79
CA TYR A 46 -8.45 8.43 -9.79
C TYR A 46 -7.49 8.69 -10.96
N HIS A 47 -7.60 9.85 -11.59
CA HIS A 47 -6.79 10.17 -12.77
C HIS A 47 -5.31 10.36 -12.43
N GLN A 48 -4.99 10.93 -11.26
CA GLN A 48 -3.62 11.16 -10.85
C GLN A 48 -2.96 9.88 -10.35
N TYR A 49 -3.53 9.19 -9.36
CA TYR A 49 -2.86 8.02 -8.77
C TYR A 49 -2.71 6.89 -9.78
N VAL A 50 -3.70 6.66 -10.65
CA VAL A 50 -3.60 5.64 -11.69
C VAL A 50 -2.46 5.98 -12.65
N ALA A 51 -2.44 7.19 -13.21
CA ALA A 51 -1.38 7.61 -14.15
C ALA A 51 0.02 7.51 -13.53
N ILE A 52 0.17 7.91 -12.26
CA ILE A 52 1.45 7.90 -11.55
C ILE A 52 1.96 6.48 -11.32
N HIS A 53 1.10 5.60 -10.81
CA HIS A 53 1.51 4.23 -10.52
C HIS A 53 1.68 3.41 -11.81
N THR A 54 0.97 3.77 -12.90
CA THR A 54 1.21 3.21 -14.23
C THR A 54 2.58 3.65 -14.77
N LEU A 55 2.94 4.94 -14.66
CA LEU A 55 4.27 5.42 -15.04
C LEU A 55 5.38 4.69 -14.27
N TYR A 56 5.21 4.53 -12.96
CA TYR A 56 6.16 3.77 -12.14
C TYR A 56 6.32 2.33 -12.64
N ARG A 57 5.20 1.65 -12.87
CA ARG A 57 5.18 0.30 -13.44
C ARG A 57 5.90 0.27 -14.78
N ASP A 58 5.67 1.24 -15.66
CA ASP A 58 6.31 1.27 -16.97
C ASP A 58 7.82 1.52 -16.89
N ILE A 59 8.30 2.31 -15.94
CA ILE A 59 9.74 2.48 -15.66
C ILE A 59 10.35 1.17 -15.18
N LEU A 60 9.65 0.42 -14.33
CA LEU A 60 10.13 -0.88 -13.87
C LEU A 60 10.18 -1.93 -14.99
N HIS A 61 9.25 -1.88 -15.96
CA HIS A 61 9.23 -2.81 -17.11
C HIS A 61 10.14 -2.36 -18.26
N ASN A 62 10.43 -1.07 -18.39
CA ASN A 62 11.22 -0.52 -19.50
C ASN A 62 12.51 0.12 -18.98
N SER A 63 13.63 -0.58 -19.12
CA SER A 63 14.97 -0.09 -18.73
C SER A 63 15.41 1.20 -19.43
N ASN A 64 14.73 1.58 -20.52
CA ASN A 64 15.02 2.80 -21.29
C ASN A 64 14.39 4.05 -20.68
N LEU A 65 13.42 3.91 -19.77
CA LEU A 65 12.89 5.02 -18.99
C LEU A 65 13.77 5.23 -17.75
N GLY A 66 14.34 6.42 -17.60
CA GLY A 66 15.24 6.71 -16.50
C GLY A 66 14.51 6.70 -15.14
N PHE A 67 15.05 5.95 -14.17
CA PHE A 67 14.43 5.78 -12.84
C PHE A 67 14.35 7.07 -12.01
N LEU A 68 15.32 7.98 -12.17
CA LEU A 68 15.37 9.25 -11.44
C LEU A 68 14.79 10.43 -12.23
N TYR A 69 14.82 10.33 -13.56
CA TYR A 69 14.33 11.37 -14.45
C TYR A 69 13.96 10.79 -15.81
N THR A 70 12.84 11.24 -16.38
CA THR A 70 12.39 10.80 -17.70
C THR A 70 11.81 11.94 -18.52
N PHE A 71 12.01 11.93 -19.84
CA PHE A 71 11.47 12.92 -20.78
C PHE A 71 10.05 12.62 -21.26
N THR A 72 9.33 11.72 -20.58
CA THR A 72 8.00 11.25 -21.02
C THR A 72 6.89 12.30 -20.91
N ASN A 73 7.15 13.49 -20.31
CA ASN A 73 6.19 14.57 -20.16
C ASN A 73 6.85 15.95 -20.32
N GLY A 74 6.55 16.68 -21.41
CA GLY A 74 6.96 18.06 -21.62
C GLY A 74 8.46 18.30 -21.43
N LEU A 75 8.82 19.13 -20.45
CA LEU A 75 10.22 19.46 -20.08
C LEU A 75 10.94 18.33 -19.31
N GLY A 76 10.31 17.17 -19.17
CA GLY A 76 10.76 16.02 -18.40
C GLY A 76 10.29 16.03 -16.95
N LEU A 77 10.30 14.86 -16.32
CA LEU A 77 9.77 14.59 -14.99
C LEU A 77 10.87 14.07 -14.07
N ASN A 78 11.06 14.74 -12.92
CA ASN A 78 11.91 14.25 -11.84
C ASN A 78 11.16 13.21 -11.01
N LEU A 79 11.44 11.94 -11.27
CA LEU A 79 10.80 10.80 -10.61
C LEU A 79 11.16 10.69 -9.13
N TYR A 80 12.32 11.18 -8.72
CA TYR A 80 12.70 11.15 -7.31
C TYR A 80 11.81 12.07 -6.46
N ALA A 81 11.68 13.34 -6.84
CA ALA A 81 10.79 14.28 -6.15
C ALA A 81 9.32 13.87 -6.29
N PHE A 82 8.93 13.36 -7.46
CA PHE A 82 7.57 12.95 -7.75
C PHE A 82 7.15 11.70 -6.97
N SER A 83 8.03 10.68 -6.89
CA SER A 83 7.77 9.47 -6.11
C SER A 83 7.73 9.75 -4.60
N ALA A 84 8.55 10.69 -4.11
CA ALA A 84 8.50 11.10 -2.70
C ALA A 84 7.14 11.71 -2.31
N TYR A 85 6.49 12.46 -3.22
CA TYR A 85 5.21 13.10 -2.94
C TYR A 85 4.00 12.16 -3.15
N TYR A 86 3.99 11.35 -4.21
CA TYR A 86 2.82 10.54 -4.59
C TYR A 86 2.93 9.03 -4.29
N MET A 87 4.14 8.52 -4.06
CA MET A 87 4.42 7.07 -4.08
C MET A 87 5.18 6.58 -2.84
N GLY A 88 5.21 7.36 -1.76
CA GLY A 88 5.89 7.03 -0.51
C GLY A 88 5.24 5.86 0.26
N SER A 89 5.28 4.64 -0.28
CA SER A 89 4.74 3.45 0.35
C SER A 89 5.65 2.23 0.17
N PHE A 90 5.86 1.48 1.25
CA PHE A 90 6.54 0.19 1.22
C PHE A 90 5.88 -0.83 0.28
N PHE A 91 4.55 -0.75 0.10
CA PHE A 91 3.79 -1.67 -0.75
C PHE A 91 3.71 -1.23 -2.22
N MET A 92 4.25 -0.06 -2.55
CA MET A 92 4.24 0.48 -3.91
C MET A 92 4.78 -0.51 -4.96
N PRO A 93 5.86 -1.29 -4.74
CA PRO A 93 6.35 -2.24 -5.74
C PRO A 93 5.31 -3.26 -6.21
N LEU A 94 4.22 -3.50 -5.46
CA LEU A 94 3.13 -4.38 -5.90
C LEU A 94 2.43 -3.88 -7.16
N THR A 95 2.43 -2.57 -7.44
CA THR A 95 1.81 -2.03 -8.66
C THR A 95 2.50 -2.48 -9.94
N TYR A 96 3.72 -3.04 -9.84
CA TYR A 96 4.43 -3.69 -10.95
C TYR A 96 3.59 -4.73 -11.70
N PHE A 97 2.72 -5.46 -10.97
CA PHE A 97 1.90 -6.55 -11.52
C PHE A 97 0.59 -6.08 -12.14
N PHE A 98 0.30 -4.78 -12.10
CA PHE A 98 -0.96 -4.21 -12.56
C PHE A 98 -0.75 -3.37 -13.82
N ASN A 99 -1.85 -3.06 -14.50
CA ASN A 99 -1.87 -2.16 -15.65
C ASN A 99 -2.80 -0.98 -15.37
N VAL A 100 -2.94 -0.06 -16.32
CA VAL A 100 -3.76 1.15 -16.15
C VAL A 100 -5.22 0.84 -15.77
N HIS A 101 -5.80 -0.24 -16.28
CA HIS A 101 -7.19 -0.63 -16.01
C HIS A 101 -7.36 -1.29 -14.65
N THR A 102 -6.35 -2.04 -14.18
CA THR A 102 -6.40 -2.75 -12.88
C THR A 102 -5.69 -2.01 -11.75
N MET A 103 -5.14 -0.82 -12.02
CA MET A 103 -4.47 0.00 -11.03
C MET A 103 -5.37 0.41 -9.84
N PRO A 104 -6.67 0.68 -10.02
CA PRO A 104 -7.58 0.91 -8.90
C PRO A 104 -7.63 -0.28 -7.92
N ASP A 105 -7.63 -1.51 -8.42
CA ASP A 105 -7.58 -2.73 -7.60
C ASP A 105 -6.25 -2.86 -6.86
N ALA A 106 -5.14 -2.49 -7.51
CA ALA A 106 -3.83 -2.44 -6.87
C ALA A 106 -3.83 -1.51 -5.65
N LEU A 107 -4.42 -0.32 -5.80
CA LEU A 107 -4.49 0.69 -4.75
C LEU A 107 -5.48 0.30 -3.65
N TYR A 108 -6.58 -0.38 -3.99
CA TYR A 108 -7.44 -1.04 -3.02
C TYR A 108 -6.67 -2.05 -2.17
N LEU A 109 -5.92 -2.97 -2.80
CA LEU A 109 -5.11 -3.96 -2.10
C LEU A 109 -4.04 -3.31 -1.21
N ILE A 110 -3.29 -2.35 -1.74
CA ILE A 110 -2.27 -1.60 -0.98
C ILE A 110 -2.90 -0.92 0.23
N THR A 111 -4.12 -0.40 0.11
CA THR A 111 -4.84 0.23 1.21
C THR A 111 -5.16 -0.79 2.31
N LEU A 112 -5.68 -1.96 1.97
CA LEU A 112 -5.92 -3.03 2.95
C LEU A 112 -4.63 -3.50 3.63
N LEU A 113 -3.54 -3.68 2.87
CA LEU A 113 -2.25 -4.08 3.41
C LEU A 113 -1.69 -3.03 4.38
N LYS A 114 -1.82 -1.74 4.06
CA LYS A 114 -1.43 -0.64 4.95
C LYS A 114 -2.18 -0.71 6.28
N PHE A 115 -3.51 -0.84 6.24
CA PHE A 115 -4.33 -0.92 7.46
C PHE A 115 -4.01 -2.18 8.29
N GLY A 116 -3.79 -3.31 7.64
CA GLY A 116 -3.30 -4.53 8.30
C GLY A 116 -1.94 -4.33 8.98
N SER A 117 -0.98 -3.72 8.29
CA SER A 117 0.35 -3.45 8.84
C SER A 117 0.33 -2.43 9.97
N ILE A 118 -0.58 -1.45 9.94
CA ILE A 118 -0.80 -0.54 11.07
C ILE A 118 -1.17 -1.36 12.32
N GLY A 119 -2.19 -2.23 12.23
CA GLY A 119 -2.59 -3.07 13.38
C GLY A 119 -1.49 -4.01 13.86
N LEU A 120 -0.74 -4.64 12.93
CA LEU A 120 0.41 -5.46 13.27
C LEU A 120 1.50 -4.68 14.01
N SER A 121 1.85 -3.48 13.50
CA SER A 121 2.87 -2.64 14.10
C SER A 121 2.46 -2.13 15.48
N SER A 122 1.20 -1.73 15.66
CA SER A 122 0.62 -1.36 16.96
C SER A 122 0.70 -2.52 17.96
N PHE A 123 0.36 -3.75 17.55
CA PHE A 123 0.47 -4.92 18.43
C PHE A 123 1.91 -5.13 18.92
N VAL A 124 2.89 -5.10 17.99
CA VAL A 124 4.30 -5.30 18.33
C VAL A 124 4.79 -4.19 19.28
N ALA A 125 4.44 -2.94 19.01
CA ALA A 125 4.80 -1.80 19.86
C ALA A 125 4.22 -1.94 21.28
N LEU A 126 2.92 -2.19 21.40
CA LEU A 126 2.23 -2.33 22.69
C LEU A 126 2.76 -3.52 23.50
N LYS A 127 3.00 -4.66 22.84
CA LYS A 127 3.54 -5.84 23.52
C LYS A 127 4.94 -5.59 24.09
N ASN A 128 5.79 -4.91 23.32
CA ASN A 128 7.13 -4.53 23.75
C ASN A 128 7.10 -3.51 24.90
N MET A 129 6.18 -2.54 24.85
CA MET A 129 5.98 -1.59 25.96
C MET A 129 5.56 -2.31 27.23
N ASN A 130 4.55 -3.19 27.16
CA ASN A 130 4.05 -3.92 28.33
C ASN A 130 5.14 -4.79 29.00
N ASN A 131 5.97 -5.48 28.21
CA ASN A 131 7.07 -6.28 28.77
C ASN A 131 8.08 -5.40 29.54
N ARG A 132 8.42 -4.22 29.01
CA ARG A 132 9.31 -3.26 29.69
C ARG A 132 8.74 -2.71 31.00
N PHE A 133 7.41 -2.65 31.13
CA PHE A 133 6.76 -2.24 32.38
C PHE A 133 6.77 -3.35 33.44
N ILE A 134 6.65 -4.62 33.03
CA ILE A 134 6.66 -5.76 33.97
C ILE A 134 8.07 -6.05 34.49
N GLU A 135 9.11 -5.75 33.70
CA GLU A 135 10.52 -5.92 34.08
C GLU A 135 11.08 -4.78 34.96
N ARG A 136 10.29 -3.74 35.25
CA ARG A 136 10.63 -2.63 36.16
C ARG A 136 9.90 -2.79 37.47
#